data_AF-A0A5U2F823-F1
#
_entry.id   AF-A0A5U2F823-F1
#
_cell.length_a   1.000
_cell.length_b   1.000
_cell.length_c   1.000
_cell.angle_alpha   90.00
_cell.angle_beta   90.00
_cell.angle_gamma   90.00
#
_symmetry.space_group_name_H-M   'P 1'
#
loop_
_entity.id
_entity.type
_entity.pdbx_description
1 polymer ?
#
loop_
_entity_poly.entity_id
_entity_poly.type
_entity_poly.pdbx_seq_one_letter_code
_entity_poly.pdbx_strand_id
1 'polypeptide(L)'
;MSRRNRKKSYNRGAGMGFEQALKSDPALNAFTFDGPYSVSGFDLLDNMYCADNGRWYETPVDFGGLARASRQTSWHQSALYFKRNALNGCFIPHRLLSRQAFSALALDWFVFGNAYVERRRNRLGGTLALRHALAKYTRRGIDLDTYWYTEPGRDDYAFRRGEVCHIINPDINQEIYGMPEYIGALLSASLSR
;
A
#
# COMPACT_ATOMS: atom_id res chain seq x y z
N MET A 1 -27.36 64.31 52.63
CA MET A 1 -26.12 64.49 51.84
C MET A 1 -25.56 63.13 51.45
N SER A 2 -25.03 63.06 50.23
CA SER A 2 -24.86 61.88 49.36
C SER A 2 -23.83 60.83 49.83
N ARG A 3 -24.22 59.54 49.86
CA ARG A 3 -23.29 58.39 49.96
C ARG A 3 -22.73 58.10 48.57
N ARG A 4 -21.50 58.56 48.32
CA ARG A 4 -20.77 58.36 47.06
C ARG A 4 -20.29 56.90 46.96
N ASN A 5 -20.91 56.13 46.06
CA ASN A 5 -20.58 54.74 45.81
C ASN A 5 -19.26 54.65 45.00
N ARG A 6 -18.17 54.17 45.62
CA ARG A 6 -16.84 54.09 45.00
C ARG A 6 -16.72 52.76 44.25
N LYS A 7 -17.06 52.74 42.96
CA LYS A 7 -16.82 51.59 42.08
C LYS A 7 -15.30 51.35 41.99
N LYS A 8 -14.82 50.21 42.49
CA LYS A 8 -13.46 49.71 42.20
C LYS A 8 -13.43 49.27 40.74
N SER A 9 -12.76 50.05 39.90
CA SER A 9 -12.38 49.63 38.55
C SER A 9 -11.30 48.56 38.67
N TYR A 10 -11.61 47.33 38.30
CA TYR A 10 -10.60 46.32 38.04
C TYR A 10 -9.98 46.64 36.68
N ASN A 11 -8.81 47.28 36.71
CA ASN A 11 -8.00 47.45 35.53
C ASN A 11 -7.54 46.05 35.11
N ARG A 12 -8.16 45.46 34.08
CA ARG A 12 -7.60 44.31 33.36
C ARG A 12 -6.37 44.83 32.62
N GLY A 13 -5.25 44.96 33.32
CA GLY A 13 -3.95 45.04 32.69
C GLY A 13 -3.84 43.83 31.77
N ALA A 14 -3.48 44.07 30.50
CA ALA A 14 -3.21 43.02 29.53
C ALA A 14 -2.20 42.06 30.17
N GLY A 15 -2.68 40.91 30.62
CA GLY A 15 -1.82 39.85 31.10
C GLY A 15 -0.91 39.46 29.96
N MET A 16 0.39 39.37 30.24
CA MET A 16 1.37 38.79 29.31
C MET A 16 0.77 37.52 28.72
N GLY A 17 0.82 37.39 27.38
CA GLY A 17 0.32 36.19 26.72
C GLY A 17 0.96 34.96 27.34
N PHE A 18 0.19 33.87 27.46
CA PHE A 18 0.66 32.59 27.98
C PHE A 18 2.01 32.17 27.35
N GLU A 19 2.17 32.44 26.05
CA GLU A 19 3.41 32.24 25.28
C GLU A 19 4.64 33.00 25.84
N GLN A 20 4.44 34.22 26.32
CA GLN A 20 5.50 35.06 26.88
C GLN A 20 5.90 34.59 28.29
N ALA A 21 4.94 34.10 29.08
CA ALA A 21 5.19 33.48 30.37
C ALA A 21 6.00 32.18 30.23
N LEU A 22 5.66 31.34 29.25
CA LEU A 22 6.39 30.08 28.99
C LEU A 22 7.82 30.29 28.49
N LYS A 23 8.09 31.34 27.70
CA LYS A 23 9.45 31.67 27.23
C LYS A 23 10.37 32.21 28.32
N SER A 24 9.82 32.61 29.48
CA SER A 24 10.56 33.26 30.55
C SER A 24 11.17 32.29 31.58
N ASP A 25 10.77 31.01 31.54
CA ASP A 25 11.27 29.98 32.45
C ASP A 25 12.25 29.02 31.72
N PRO A 26 13.56 29.09 32.00
CA PRO A 26 14.58 28.28 31.30
C PRO A 26 14.51 26.78 31.63
N ALA A 27 13.70 26.35 32.61
CA ALA A 27 13.48 24.94 32.90
C ALA A 27 12.38 24.30 32.04
N LEU A 28 11.63 25.12 31.28
CA LEU A 28 10.41 24.70 30.60
C LEU A 28 10.61 24.66 29.08
N ASN A 29 10.80 23.45 28.54
CA ASN A 29 10.88 23.24 27.09
C ASN A 29 9.47 22.98 26.55
N ALA A 30 8.95 23.90 25.74
CA ALA A 30 7.69 23.72 25.02
C ALA A 30 7.98 23.55 23.52
N PHE A 31 7.55 22.43 22.95
CA PHE A 31 7.58 22.19 21.51
C PHE A 31 6.19 22.45 20.95
N THR A 32 6.05 23.39 20.03
CA THR A 32 4.85 23.58 19.21
C THR A 32 5.11 22.98 17.84
N PHE A 33 4.24 22.07 17.42
CA PHE A 33 4.13 21.68 16.02
C PHE A 33 3.31 22.77 15.32
N ASP A 34 3.85 23.32 14.22
CA ASP A 34 3.18 24.36 13.43
C ASP A 34 1.89 23.82 12.80
N GLY A 35 0.79 23.90 13.55
CA GLY A 35 -0.57 23.58 13.11
C GLY A 35 -0.79 22.10 12.76
N PRO A 36 -2.06 21.69 12.55
CA PRO A 36 -2.30 20.47 11.79
C PRO A 36 -1.86 20.74 10.36
N TYR A 37 -0.74 20.15 9.93
CA TYR A 37 -0.49 20.02 8.50
C TYR A 37 -1.71 19.33 7.91
N SER A 38 -2.37 19.99 6.96
CA SER A 38 -3.38 19.34 6.13
C SER A 38 -2.64 18.35 5.25
N VAL A 39 -2.32 17.19 5.79
CA VAL A 39 -2.00 16.03 4.98
C VAL A 39 -3.33 15.64 4.38
N SER A 40 -3.66 16.20 3.21
CA SER A 40 -4.69 15.58 2.39
C SER A 40 -4.19 14.14 2.18
N GLY A 41 -4.99 13.12 2.54
CA GLY A 41 -4.54 11.73 2.60
C GLY A 41 -3.96 11.19 1.27
N PHE A 42 -4.14 11.93 0.18
CA PHE A 42 -3.54 11.69 -1.13
C PHE A 42 -2.02 11.92 -1.14
N ASP A 43 -1.51 12.90 -0.40
CA ASP A 43 -0.09 13.29 -0.45
C ASP A 43 0.84 12.20 0.13
N LEU A 44 0.36 11.40 1.09
CA LEU A 44 1.17 10.31 1.66
C LEU A 44 1.29 9.10 0.72
N LEU A 45 0.27 8.83 -0.10
CA LEU A 45 0.28 7.75 -1.09
C LEU A 45 0.95 8.20 -2.40
N ASP A 46 0.82 9.47 -2.78
CA ASP A 46 1.45 10.04 -3.97
C ASP A 46 2.96 10.28 -3.81
N ASN A 47 3.48 10.42 -2.58
CA ASN A 47 4.93 10.69 -2.36
C ASN A 47 5.79 9.45 -2.12
N MET A 48 5.25 8.23 -2.06
CA MET A 48 6.09 7.04 -2.01
C MET A 48 6.50 6.64 -3.42
N TYR A 49 7.29 7.52 -4.06
CA TYR A 49 8.09 7.19 -5.22
C TYR A 49 8.83 5.88 -4.96
N CYS A 50 8.89 5.01 -5.97
CA CYS A 50 9.48 3.68 -5.95
C CYS A 50 10.82 3.66 -5.19
N ALA A 51 10.75 3.48 -3.87
CA ALA A 51 11.92 3.58 -3.01
C ALA A 51 12.79 2.36 -3.28
N ASP A 52 14.05 2.58 -3.64
CA ASP A 52 14.97 1.50 -3.90
C ASP A 52 15.69 1.10 -2.62
N ASN A 53 15.72 -0.20 -2.34
CA ASN A 53 16.49 -0.76 -1.22
C ASN A 53 17.85 -1.31 -1.72
N GLY A 54 18.36 -0.76 -2.83
CA GLY A 54 19.55 -1.24 -3.54
C GLY A 54 19.42 -2.60 -4.25
N ARG A 55 18.35 -3.37 -4.00
CA ARG A 55 18.08 -4.67 -4.66
C ARG A 55 16.81 -4.67 -5.51
N TRP A 56 15.74 -4.09 -4.98
CA TRP A 56 14.44 -4.00 -5.62
C TRP A 56 13.76 -2.67 -5.26
N TYR A 57 12.73 -2.33 -6.03
CA TYR A 57 11.79 -1.27 -5.72
C TYR A 57 10.78 -1.75 -4.70
N GLU A 58 10.57 -0.97 -3.65
CA GLU A 58 9.49 -1.20 -2.68
C GLU A 58 8.12 -1.03 -3.33
N THR A 59 7.14 -1.75 -2.79
CA THR A 59 5.76 -1.70 -3.31
C THR A 59 5.15 -0.33 -3.05
N PRO A 60 4.35 0.21 -4.00
CA PRO A 60 3.76 1.56 -3.88
C PRO A 60 2.80 1.68 -2.68
N VAL A 61 2.21 0.56 -2.25
CA VAL A 61 1.35 0.45 -1.07
C VAL A 61 1.67 -0.83 -0.31
N ASP A 62 1.24 -0.91 0.95
CA ASP A 62 1.40 -2.12 1.74
C ASP A 62 0.52 -3.27 1.20
N PHE A 63 1.15 -4.20 0.48
CA PHE A 63 0.50 -5.41 -0.03
C PHE A 63 0.00 -6.31 1.11
N GLY A 64 0.62 -6.28 2.30
CA GLY A 64 0.10 -6.98 3.48
C GLY A 64 -1.26 -6.43 3.91
N GLY A 65 -1.38 -5.10 3.96
CA GLY A 65 -2.59 -4.34 4.20
C GLY A 65 -3.68 -4.63 3.17
N LEU A 66 -3.34 -4.60 1.87
CA LEU A 66 -4.27 -4.95 0.79
C LEU A 66 -4.80 -6.39 0.91
N ALA A 67 -3.93 -7.35 1.22
CA ALA A 67 -4.31 -8.75 1.40
C ALA A 67 -5.28 -8.94 2.57
N ARG A 68 -5.15 -8.14 3.63
CA ARG A 68 -6.11 -8.11 4.75
C ARG A 68 -7.40 -7.40 4.33
N ALA A 69 -7.28 -6.26 3.68
CA ALA A 69 -8.41 -5.41 3.30
C ALA A 69 -9.37 -6.09 2.31
N SER A 70 -8.85 -6.88 1.37
CA SER A 70 -9.67 -7.67 0.43
C SER A 70 -10.65 -8.64 1.11
N ARG A 71 -10.42 -8.95 2.40
CA ARG A 71 -11.21 -9.88 3.21
C ARG A 71 -11.96 -9.19 4.36
N GLN A 72 -11.89 -7.86 4.47
CA GLN A 72 -12.51 -7.12 5.57
C GLN A 72 -14.02 -7.06 5.47
N THR A 73 -14.57 -6.93 4.25
CA THR A 73 -16.02 -6.80 4.05
C THR A 73 -16.52 -7.87 3.10
N SER A 74 -17.66 -8.48 3.43
CA SER A 74 -18.22 -9.63 2.70
C SER A 74 -18.53 -9.30 1.24
N TRP A 75 -19.07 -8.11 0.95
CA TRP A 75 -19.39 -7.67 -0.40
C TRP A 75 -18.16 -7.39 -1.28
N HIS A 76 -17.06 -6.92 -0.70
CA HIS A 76 -15.81 -6.72 -1.43
C HIS A 76 -15.16 -8.06 -1.76
N GLN A 77 -15.10 -8.94 -0.76
CA GLN A 77 -14.54 -10.27 -0.93
C GLN A 77 -15.33 -11.08 -1.97
N SER A 78 -16.66 -11.02 -1.94
CA SER A 78 -17.51 -11.75 -2.90
C SER A 78 -17.35 -11.21 -4.33
N ALA A 79 -17.26 -9.90 -4.52
CA ALA A 79 -17.04 -9.29 -5.83
C ALA A 79 -15.70 -9.73 -6.45
N LEU A 80 -14.62 -9.75 -5.68
CA LEU A 80 -13.31 -10.22 -6.14
C LEU A 80 -13.35 -11.70 -6.56
N TYR A 81 -13.96 -12.56 -5.74
CA TYR A 81 -14.09 -13.97 -6.08
C TYR A 81 -15.04 -14.22 -7.24
N PHE A 82 -16.08 -13.42 -7.41
CA PHE A 82 -16.95 -13.48 -8.58
C PHE A 82 -16.17 -13.18 -9.86
N LYS A 83 -15.43 -12.06 -9.92
CA LYS A 83 -14.58 -11.72 -11.08
C LYS A 83 -13.57 -12.83 -11.40
N ARG A 84 -12.88 -13.37 -10.37
CA ARG A 84 -11.97 -14.52 -10.51
C ARG A 84 -12.68 -15.74 -11.10
N ASN A 85 -13.87 -16.07 -10.60
CA ASN A 85 -14.62 -17.23 -11.07
C ASN A 85 -15.14 -17.07 -12.49
N ALA A 86 -15.55 -15.85 -12.88
CA ALA A 86 -15.93 -15.55 -14.26
C ALA A 86 -14.76 -15.78 -15.22
N LEU A 87 -13.56 -15.25 -14.90
CA LEU A 87 -12.35 -15.52 -15.69
C LEU A 87 -11.99 -17.00 -15.71
N ASN A 88 -12.10 -17.68 -14.56
CA ASN A 88 -11.85 -19.11 -14.49
C ASN A 88 -12.85 -19.89 -15.36
N GLY A 89 -14.11 -19.45 -15.47
CA GLY A 89 -15.10 -20.02 -16.39
C GLY A 89 -14.64 -19.98 -17.85
N CYS A 90 -13.95 -18.91 -18.23
CA CYS A 90 -13.38 -18.70 -19.57
C CYS A 90 -12.00 -19.36 -19.78
N PHE A 91 -11.47 -20.10 -18.80
CA PHE A 91 -10.14 -20.69 -18.89
C PHE A 91 -10.06 -21.78 -19.97
N ILE A 92 -9.23 -21.55 -20.99
CA ILE A 92 -8.88 -22.54 -22.01
C ILE A 92 -7.79 -23.45 -21.44
N PRO A 93 -8.00 -24.78 -21.36
CA PRO A 93 -7.02 -25.72 -20.82
C PRO A 93 -5.65 -25.58 -21.49
N HIS A 94 -4.61 -25.43 -20.68
CA HIS A 94 -3.24 -25.24 -21.15
C HIS A 94 -2.30 -26.32 -20.60
N ARG A 95 -1.38 -26.82 -21.42
CA ARG A 95 -0.46 -27.90 -21.03
C ARG A 95 0.50 -27.51 -19.90
N LEU A 96 0.91 -26.23 -19.86
CA LEU A 96 1.93 -25.75 -18.91
C LEU A 96 1.35 -24.96 -17.73
N LEU A 97 0.07 -24.60 -17.77
CA LEU A 97 -0.58 -23.77 -16.75
C LEU A 97 -1.86 -24.48 -16.30
N SER A 98 -1.92 -24.82 -15.02
CA SER A 98 -3.13 -25.45 -14.47
C SER A 98 -4.24 -24.42 -14.27
N ARG A 99 -5.49 -24.87 -14.34
CA ARG A 99 -6.67 -24.06 -14.03
C ARG A 99 -6.61 -23.47 -12.61
N GLN A 100 -6.06 -24.22 -11.66
CA GLN A 100 -5.85 -23.73 -10.29
C GLN A 100 -4.82 -22.59 -10.23
N ALA A 101 -3.68 -22.74 -10.93
CA ALA A 101 -2.67 -21.69 -11.00
C ALA A 101 -3.20 -20.43 -11.68
N PHE A 102 -4.00 -20.59 -12.74
CA PHE A 102 -4.69 -19.47 -13.39
C PHE A 102 -5.67 -18.76 -12.45
N SER A 103 -6.47 -19.51 -11.69
CA SER A 103 -7.40 -18.94 -10.70
C SER A 103 -6.67 -18.14 -9.61
N ALA A 104 -5.51 -18.62 -9.15
CA ALA A 104 -4.67 -17.90 -8.20
C ALA A 104 -4.04 -16.64 -8.82
N LEU A 105 -3.55 -16.73 -10.06
CA LEU A 105 -2.99 -15.60 -10.82
C LEU A 105 -4.03 -14.49 -11.02
N ALA A 106 -5.25 -14.84 -11.41
CA ALA A 106 -6.35 -13.90 -11.61
C ALA A 106 -6.74 -13.21 -10.29
N LEU A 107 -6.74 -13.95 -9.17
CA LEU A 107 -7.01 -13.36 -7.86
C LEU A 107 -5.94 -12.35 -7.47
N ASP A 108 -4.66 -12.68 -7.65
CA ASP A 108 -3.55 -11.77 -7.38
C ASP A 108 -3.66 -10.49 -8.22
N TRP A 109 -4.02 -10.61 -9.50
CA TRP A 109 -4.24 -9.45 -10.36
C TRP A 109 -5.35 -8.55 -9.81
N PHE A 110 -6.50 -9.10 -9.41
CA PHE A 110 -7.58 -8.30 -8.86
C PHE A 110 -7.22 -7.67 -7.50
N VAL A 111 -6.53 -8.41 -6.61
CA VAL A 111 -6.20 -7.97 -5.24
C VAL A 111 -5.05 -6.97 -5.21
N PHE A 112 -4.03 -7.16 -6.02
CA PHE A 112 -2.79 -6.37 -5.97
C PHE A 112 -2.56 -5.52 -7.21
N GLY A 113 -3.36 -5.65 -8.28
CA GLY A 113 -3.03 -5.06 -9.58
C GLY A 113 -1.80 -5.69 -10.24
N ASN A 114 -1.28 -6.77 -9.67
CA ASN A 114 -0.02 -7.39 -10.06
C ASN A 114 -0.18 -8.91 -10.05
N ALA A 115 0.27 -9.58 -11.11
CA ALA A 115 0.26 -11.03 -11.17
C ALA A 115 1.54 -11.55 -11.83
N TYR A 116 2.15 -12.56 -11.24
CA TYR A 116 3.47 -13.05 -11.65
C TYR A 116 3.42 -14.52 -12.04
N VAL A 117 3.99 -14.83 -13.20
CA VAL A 117 4.14 -16.18 -13.72
C VAL A 117 5.61 -16.48 -13.93
N GLU A 118 6.15 -17.42 -13.13
CA GLU A 118 7.49 -17.95 -13.30
C GLU A 118 7.49 -19.09 -14.32
N ARG A 119 8.34 -18.97 -15.34
CA ARG A 119 8.65 -20.04 -16.28
C ARG A 119 9.70 -20.97 -15.67
N ARG A 120 9.29 -22.16 -15.27
CA ARG A 120 10.21 -23.20 -14.80
C ARG A 120 10.79 -23.93 -15.99
N ARG A 121 12.12 -23.94 -16.13
CA ARG A 121 12.83 -24.67 -17.18
C ARG A 121 13.36 -26.02 -16.69
N ASN A 122 13.37 -27.01 -17.58
CA ASN A 122 14.08 -28.27 -17.36
C ASN A 122 15.59 -28.10 -17.61
N ARG A 123 16.40 -29.13 -17.29
CA ARG A 123 17.87 -29.10 -17.49
C ARG A 123 18.28 -29.04 -18.97
N LEU A 124 17.37 -29.39 -19.89
CA LEU A 124 17.59 -29.36 -21.33
C LEU A 124 17.18 -28.00 -21.97
N GLY A 125 16.77 -27.02 -21.17
CA GLY A 125 16.42 -25.66 -21.62
C GLY A 125 14.96 -25.44 -22.03
N GLY A 126 14.14 -26.50 -22.06
CA GLY A 126 12.71 -26.43 -22.38
C GLY A 126 11.84 -25.97 -21.21
N THR A 127 10.67 -25.41 -21.50
CA THR A 127 9.69 -25.01 -20.47
C THR A 127 9.00 -26.23 -19.88
N LEU A 128 9.17 -26.43 -18.57
CA LEU A 128 8.55 -27.51 -17.80
C LEU A 128 7.14 -27.13 -17.33
N ALA A 129 6.99 -25.94 -16.74
CA ALA A 129 5.72 -25.47 -16.18
C ALA A 129 5.70 -23.95 -16.04
N LEU A 130 4.50 -23.37 -16.06
CA LEU A 130 4.23 -21.99 -15.68
C LEU A 130 3.67 -21.99 -14.25
N ARG A 131 4.44 -21.44 -13.32
CA ARG A 131 4.10 -21.41 -11.90
C ARG A 131 3.67 -20.02 -11.51
N HIS A 132 2.55 -19.92 -10.82
CA HIS A 132 2.13 -18.67 -10.17
C HIS A 132 3.08 -18.33 -9.02
N ALA A 133 3.63 -17.12 -9.04
CA ALA A 133 4.37 -16.54 -7.92
C ALA A 133 3.46 -15.52 -7.20
N LEU A 134 3.37 -15.65 -5.87
CA LEU A 134 2.49 -14.80 -5.05
C LEU A 134 2.90 -13.34 -5.17
N ALA A 135 1.99 -12.49 -5.65
CA ALA A 135 2.25 -11.08 -5.85
C ALA A 135 2.56 -10.34 -4.54
N LYS A 136 1.92 -10.75 -3.44
CA LYS A 136 2.19 -10.23 -2.08
C LYS A 136 3.69 -10.20 -1.73
N TYR A 137 4.43 -11.24 -2.13
CA TYR A 137 5.83 -11.43 -1.76
C TYR A 137 6.80 -11.18 -2.91
N THR A 138 6.31 -10.91 -4.11
CA THR A 138 7.18 -10.65 -5.26
C THR A 138 7.58 -9.18 -5.30
N ARG A 139 8.85 -8.89 -5.60
CA ARG A 139 9.40 -7.54 -5.74
C ARG A 139 10.13 -7.42 -7.08
N ARG A 140 10.05 -6.24 -7.70
CA ARG A 140 10.71 -5.90 -8.96
C ARG A 140 12.12 -5.40 -8.68
N GLY A 141 13.12 -6.07 -9.26
CA GLY A 141 14.51 -5.65 -9.16
C GLY A 141 14.74 -4.25 -9.74
N ILE A 142 15.75 -3.56 -9.23
CA ILE A 142 16.13 -2.21 -9.72
C ILE A 142 16.53 -2.20 -11.19
N ASP A 143 17.02 -3.34 -11.69
CA ASP A 143 17.42 -3.58 -13.08
C ASP A 143 16.23 -3.78 -14.03
N LEU A 144 14.99 -3.74 -13.52
CA LEU A 144 13.76 -3.95 -14.27
C LEU A 144 13.75 -5.27 -15.07
N ASP A 145 14.51 -6.27 -14.65
CA ASP A 145 14.56 -7.57 -15.31
C ASP A 145 14.55 -8.71 -14.29
N THR A 146 15.23 -8.50 -13.16
CA THR A 146 15.21 -9.42 -12.04
C THR A 146 13.93 -9.25 -11.21
N TYR A 147 13.46 -10.34 -10.62
CA TYR A 147 12.43 -10.33 -9.59
C TYR A 147 12.94 -11.04 -8.35
N TRP A 148 12.43 -10.63 -7.20
CA TRP A 148 12.76 -11.19 -5.91
C TRP A 148 11.51 -11.73 -5.23
N TYR A 149 11.66 -12.80 -4.46
CA TYR A 149 10.61 -13.36 -3.62
C TYR A 149 11.02 -13.18 -2.17
N THR A 150 10.31 -12.29 -1.48
CA THR A 150 10.60 -11.84 -0.11
C THR A 150 9.45 -12.28 0.80
N GLU A 151 9.55 -13.50 1.34
CA GLU A 151 8.58 -14.02 2.31
C GLU A 151 9.13 -13.86 3.72
N PRO A 152 8.38 -13.27 4.68
CA PRO A 152 8.85 -13.14 6.05
C PRO A 152 9.26 -14.49 6.65
N GLY A 153 10.48 -14.56 7.19
CA GLY A 153 11.02 -15.78 7.80
C GLY A 153 11.67 -16.76 6.82
N ARG A 154 11.83 -16.39 5.55
CA ARG A 154 12.66 -17.11 4.57
C ARG A 154 13.69 -16.18 3.95
N ASP A 155 14.78 -16.76 3.47
CA ASP A 155 15.77 -16.03 2.71
C ASP A 155 15.18 -15.52 1.40
N ASP A 156 15.59 -14.30 1.03
CA ASP A 156 15.18 -13.69 -0.22
C ASP A 156 15.64 -14.55 -1.40
N TYR A 157 14.71 -14.89 -2.28
CA TYR A 157 15.00 -15.69 -3.46
C TYR A 157 14.96 -14.84 -4.72
N ALA A 158 16.09 -14.74 -5.41
CA ALA A 158 16.15 -14.13 -6.74
C ALA A 158 15.63 -15.11 -7.80
N PHE A 159 14.60 -14.70 -8.54
CA PHE A 159 14.18 -15.42 -9.73
C PHE A 159 15.25 -15.30 -10.82
N ARG A 160 15.26 -16.28 -11.73
CA ARG A 160 16.11 -16.21 -12.93
C ARG A 160 15.64 -15.06 -13.82
N ARG A 161 16.59 -14.27 -14.31
CA ARG A 161 16.34 -13.15 -15.22
C ARG A 161 15.60 -13.61 -16.48
N GLY A 162 14.62 -12.82 -16.92
CA GLY A 162 13.77 -13.15 -18.07
C GLY A 162 12.88 -14.39 -17.91
N GLU A 163 12.78 -15.00 -16.72
CA GLU A 163 11.91 -16.15 -16.46
C GLU A 163 10.59 -15.77 -15.78
N VAL A 164 10.39 -14.53 -15.36
CA VAL A 164 9.14 -14.08 -14.74
C VAL A 164 8.40 -13.15 -15.70
N CYS A 165 7.16 -13.52 -16.02
CA CYS A 165 6.21 -12.66 -16.69
C CYS A 165 5.37 -11.92 -15.64
N HIS A 166 5.38 -10.59 -15.69
CA HIS A 166 4.64 -9.73 -14.80
C HIS A 166 3.50 -9.08 -15.59
N ILE A 167 2.28 -9.37 -15.14
CA ILE A 167 1.05 -8.81 -15.66
C ILE A 167 0.65 -7.67 -14.71
N ILE A 168 0.60 -6.46 -15.25
CA ILE A 168 0.40 -5.22 -14.51
C ILE A 168 -0.96 -4.63 -14.89
N ASN A 169 -1.73 -4.20 -13.88
CA ASN A 169 -2.79 -3.23 -14.09
C ASN A 169 -2.17 -1.82 -14.08
N PRO A 170 -2.08 -1.12 -15.22
CA PRO A 170 -1.33 0.12 -15.31
C PRO A 170 -1.88 1.17 -14.34
N ASP A 171 -0.96 1.90 -13.72
CA ASP A 171 -1.26 2.98 -12.78
C ASP A 171 -0.77 4.32 -13.36
N ILE A 172 -1.45 5.41 -12.99
CA ILE A 172 -1.10 6.74 -13.50
C ILE A 172 0.12 7.34 -12.80
N ASN A 173 0.45 6.86 -11.59
CA ASN A 173 1.49 7.45 -10.76
C ASN A 173 2.86 6.78 -10.95
N GLN A 174 2.92 5.54 -11.44
CA GLN A 174 4.18 4.83 -11.68
C GLN A 174 4.06 3.65 -12.66
N GLU A 175 5.19 3.24 -13.24
CA GLU A 175 5.28 2.22 -14.31
C GLU A 175 5.83 0.85 -13.85
N ILE A 176 6.24 0.72 -12.59
CA ILE A 176 6.98 -0.45 -12.05
C ILE A 176 6.04 -1.55 -11.56
N TYR A 177 4.97 -1.16 -10.86
CA TYR A 177 3.94 -2.02 -10.31
C TYR A 177 2.57 -1.58 -10.79
N GLY A 178 1.62 -2.50 -10.78
CA GLY A 178 0.23 -2.14 -10.96
C GLY A 178 -0.48 -1.79 -9.67
N MET A 179 -1.69 -1.23 -9.80
CA MET A 179 -2.54 -0.88 -8.68
C MET A 179 -3.94 -1.50 -8.84
N PRO A 180 -4.56 -2.06 -7.78
CA PRO A 180 -5.89 -2.62 -7.87
C PRO A 180 -6.96 -1.51 -8.01
N GLU A 181 -8.01 -1.78 -8.79
CA GLU A 181 -9.09 -0.83 -9.05
C GLU A 181 -9.86 -0.39 -7.78
N TYR A 182 -9.88 -1.23 -6.75
CA TYR A 182 -10.71 -1.01 -5.56
C TYR A 182 -10.01 -0.22 -4.44
N ILE A 183 -8.81 0.34 -4.66
CA ILE A 183 -8.10 1.13 -3.64
C ILE A 183 -8.97 2.26 -3.11
N GLY A 184 -9.66 3.00 -3.97
CA GLY A 184 -10.54 4.09 -3.55
C GLY A 184 -11.69 3.64 -2.65
N ALA A 185 -12.09 2.36 -2.75
CA ALA A 185 -13.14 1.79 -1.91
C ALA A 185 -12.63 1.26 -0.56
N LEU A 186 -11.31 1.23 -0.33
CA LEU A 186 -10.73 0.71 0.93
C LEU A 186 -11.18 1.49 2.17
N LEU A 187 -11.28 2.82 2.07
CA LEU A 187 -11.79 3.64 3.17
C LEU A 187 -13.23 3.26 3.52
N SER A 188 -14.09 3.13 2.51
CA SER A 188 -15.48 2.69 2.69
C SER A 188 -15.55 1.29 3.28
N ALA A 189 -14.74 0.34 2.80
CA ALA A 189 -14.67 -1.01 3.34
C ALA A 189 -14.21 -1.02 4.81
N SER A 190 -13.26 -0.17 5.19
CA SER A 190 -12.76 -0.07 6.56
C SER A 190 -13.78 0.46 7.57
N LEU A 191 -14.69 1.33 7.12
CA LEU A 191 -15.77 1.91 7.92
C LEU A 191 -16.98 0.96 8.05
N SER A 192 -17.07 -0.04 7.17
CA SER A 192 -18.20 -0.96 7.09
C SER A 192 -18.00 -2.25 7.90
N ARG A 193 -17.20 -2.17 8.97
CA ARG A 193 -16.88 -3.29 9.84
C ARG A 193 -17.91 -3.52 10.94
#